data_AF-A0A2T1CFU4-F1
#
_entry.id   AF-A0A2T1CFU4-F1
#
_cell.length_a   1.000
_cell.length_b   1.000
_cell.length_c   1.000
_cell.angle_alpha   90.00
_cell.angle_beta   90.00
_cell.angle_gamma   90.00
#
_symmetry.space_group_name_H-M   'P 1'
#
loop_
_entity.id
_entity.type
_entity.pdbx_description
1 polymer ?
#
loop_
_entity_poly.entity_id
_entity_poly.type
_entity_poly.pdbx_seq_one_letter_code
_entity_poly.pdbx_strand_id
1 'polypeptide(L)'
;MEQLPISYQLYSSNNQAVPPVDQSNQYSTQERVPLLQQQAQMGLATVDTQTYFHSYQSLLAQFKGNVDCRVIPSKKNGDTFTLTKAGAERICRFFGLNYQLFVLPSTKLDFANNIFYYAHECQLSYQGKVVGNGFGNCNNRETKYNKSYSPDILNTLDKMSQKRAFISAVLFTTGGSRFFGQKVEELNV
;
A
#
# COMPACT_ATOMS: atom_id res chain seq x y z
N MET A 1 -17.78 -21.73 -38.95
CA MET A 1 -19.01 -20.96 -39.27
C MET A 1 -20.07 -21.53 -38.34
N GLU A 2 -20.70 -20.81 -37.42
CA GLU A 2 -21.16 -19.43 -37.49
C GLU A 2 -21.52 -18.92 -36.09
N GLN A 3 -21.56 -17.60 -35.96
CA GLN A 3 -21.72 -16.80 -34.75
C GLN A 3 -23.20 -16.51 -34.41
N LEU A 4 -23.45 -16.33 -33.09
CA LEU A 4 -24.30 -15.32 -32.39
C LEU A 4 -25.82 -15.20 -32.67
N PRO A 5 -26.60 -14.74 -31.67
CA PRO A 5 -26.97 -13.31 -31.64
C PRO A 5 -27.07 -12.65 -30.22
N ILE A 6 -26.33 -11.53 -30.03
CA ILE A 6 -26.74 -10.17 -29.56
C ILE A 6 -27.66 -10.07 -28.29
N SER A 7 -27.43 -9.23 -27.26
CA SER A 7 -27.03 -7.80 -27.21
C SER A 7 -26.31 -7.39 -25.92
N TYR A 8 -25.21 -6.63 -26.04
CA TYR A 8 -24.76 -5.70 -25.00
C TYR A 8 -25.08 -4.28 -25.48
N GLN A 9 -26.03 -3.61 -24.82
CA GLN A 9 -26.31 -2.21 -25.04
C GLN A 9 -25.19 -1.35 -24.42
N LEU A 10 -24.34 -0.83 -25.31
CA LEU A 10 -23.68 0.47 -25.34
C LEU A 10 -23.67 1.27 -24.02
N TYR A 11 -22.49 1.33 -23.37
CA TYR A 11 -22.16 2.47 -22.52
C TYR A 11 -21.93 3.70 -23.41
N SER A 12 -22.80 4.70 -23.27
CA SER A 12 -22.65 6.00 -23.91
C SER A 12 -21.36 6.69 -23.46
N SER A 13 -20.68 7.21 -24.47
CA SER A 13 -19.44 7.95 -24.47
C SER A 13 -19.39 9.05 -23.40
N ASN A 14 -18.38 9.00 -22.54
CA ASN A 14 -17.77 10.23 -22.01
C ASN A 14 -16.26 10.12 -22.20
N ASN A 15 -15.82 10.68 -23.32
CA ASN A 15 -14.44 10.98 -23.62
C ASN A 15 -13.90 12.03 -22.64
N GLN A 16 -12.57 12.01 -22.48
CA GLN A 16 -11.68 12.99 -21.84
C GLN A 16 -11.47 12.75 -20.32
N ALA A 17 -10.29 12.38 -19.82
CA ALA A 17 -8.93 12.62 -20.30
C ALA A 17 -8.03 11.38 -20.08
N VAL A 18 -7.64 10.73 -21.17
CA VAL A 18 -6.41 9.94 -21.22
C VAL A 18 -5.29 10.95 -21.47
N PRO A 19 -4.19 10.95 -20.70
CA PRO A 19 -3.07 11.84 -21.00
C PRO A 19 -2.52 11.51 -22.41
N PRO A 20 -1.99 12.50 -23.15
CA PRO A 20 -1.49 12.27 -24.49
C PRO A 20 -0.33 11.27 -24.45
N VAL A 21 -0.39 10.24 -25.28
CA VAL A 21 0.74 9.36 -25.56
C VAL A 21 1.58 10.05 -26.61
N ASP A 22 2.66 10.69 -26.17
CA ASP A 22 3.64 11.27 -27.09
C ASP A 22 4.45 10.12 -27.74
N GLN A 23 4.24 9.90 -29.05
CA GLN A 23 4.82 8.79 -29.82
C GLN A 23 6.23 9.11 -30.38
N SER A 24 6.96 10.03 -29.77
CA SER A 24 8.38 10.23 -30.08
C SER A 24 9.21 10.30 -28.81
N ASN A 25 9.57 9.14 -28.27
CA ASN A 25 10.84 9.01 -27.57
C ASN A 25 11.46 7.66 -27.90
N GLN A 26 12.64 7.75 -28.51
CA GLN A 26 13.53 6.63 -28.77
C GLN A 26 13.85 5.96 -27.42
N TYR A 27 13.46 4.70 -27.26
CA TYR A 27 13.81 3.89 -26.10
C TYR A 27 15.33 3.65 -26.10
N SER A 28 16.08 4.57 -25.52
CA SER A 28 17.46 4.37 -25.13
C SER A 28 17.50 3.83 -23.70
N THR A 29 18.29 2.76 -23.52
CA THR A 29 18.54 1.99 -22.30
C THR A 29 17.38 1.15 -21.76
N GLN A 30 17.52 -0.16 -21.96
CA GLN A 30 16.73 -1.22 -21.32
C GLN A 30 16.73 -1.04 -19.79
N GLU A 31 15.63 -0.56 -19.21
CA GLU A 31 15.33 -0.83 -17.80
C GLU A 31 15.05 -2.33 -17.67
N ARG A 32 16.11 -3.12 -17.43
CA ARG A 32 15.97 -4.52 -17.07
C ARG A 32 15.29 -4.60 -15.71
N VAL A 33 13.98 -4.85 -15.72
CA VAL A 33 13.24 -5.18 -14.49
C VAL A 33 13.81 -6.48 -13.94
N PRO A 34 14.33 -6.54 -12.70
CA PRO A 34 14.85 -7.77 -12.16
C PRO A 34 13.74 -8.82 -12.06
N LEU A 35 13.92 -9.95 -12.75
CA LEU A 35 13.15 -11.18 -12.54
C LEU A 35 13.12 -11.50 -11.05
N LEU A 36 11.96 -11.89 -10.54
CA LEU A 36 11.68 -12.20 -9.12
C LEU A 36 12.72 -13.14 -8.48
N GLN A 37 13.50 -13.90 -9.27
CA GLN A 37 14.49 -14.85 -8.79
C GLN A 37 15.85 -14.22 -8.44
N GLN A 38 16.28 -13.11 -9.04
CA GLN A 38 17.66 -12.64 -8.86
C GLN A 38 17.86 -11.78 -7.60
N GLN A 39 16.77 -11.32 -6.97
CA GLN A 39 16.79 -10.66 -5.65
C GLN A 39 16.65 -11.66 -4.48
N ALA A 40 16.52 -12.96 -4.77
CA ALA A 40 16.36 -14.01 -3.75
C ALA A 40 17.64 -14.31 -2.94
N GLN A 41 18.74 -13.58 -3.17
CA GLN A 41 19.96 -13.71 -2.37
C GLN A 41 19.95 -12.90 -1.07
N MET A 42 18.96 -12.03 -0.86
CA MET A 42 18.64 -11.51 0.47
C MET A 42 17.78 -12.56 1.22
N GLY A 43 18.30 -13.79 1.24
CA GLY A 43 17.83 -14.91 2.04
C GLY A 43 17.89 -14.59 3.52
N LEU A 44 17.53 -15.56 4.33
CA LEU A 44 18.00 -15.67 5.71
C LEU A 44 19.54 -15.79 5.83
N ALA A 45 20.31 -15.22 4.89
CA ALA A 45 21.68 -14.81 5.12
C ALA A 45 21.60 -13.71 6.16
N THR A 46 22.18 -13.95 7.34
CA THR A 46 22.32 -12.93 8.37
C THR A 46 23.18 -11.81 7.79
N VAL A 47 22.55 -10.83 7.17
CA VAL A 47 23.21 -9.59 6.76
C VAL A 47 23.51 -8.83 8.04
N ASP A 48 24.69 -8.21 8.10
CA ASP A 48 24.99 -7.34 9.23
C ASP A 48 23.97 -6.18 9.28
N THR A 49 23.72 -5.68 10.49
CA THR A 49 22.74 -4.60 10.69
C THR A 49 23.10 -3.36 9.85
N GLN A 50 24.40 -3.12 9.62
CA GLN A 50 24.89 -1.96 8.88
C GLN A 50 24.58 -2.05 7.38
N THR A 51 24.81 -3.19 6.72
CA THR A 51 24.47 -3.37 5.30
C THR A 51 22.96 -3.41 5.10
N TYR A 52 22.20 -3.99 6.04
CA TYR A 52 20.74 -3.90 6.01
C TYR A 52 20.28 -2.44 6.02
N PHE A 53 20.80 -1.66 6.98
CA PHE A 53 20.45 -0.26 7.13
C PHE A 53 20.84 0.58 5.91
N HIS A 54 22.05 0.40 5.39
CA HIS A 54 22.52 1.09 4.19
C HIS A 54 21.63 0.76 2.98
N SER A 55 21.35 -0.52 2.76
CA SER A 55 20.49 -0.99 1.66
C SER A 55 19.08 -0.41 1.76
N TYR A 56 18.53 -0.34 2.98
CA TYR A 56 17.22 0.26 3.22
C TYR A 56 17.24 1.78 2.95
N GLN A 57 18.27 2.50 3.39
CA GLN A 57 18.42 3.93 3.10
C GLN A 57 18.57 4.19 1.58
N SER A 58 19.34 3.38 0.86
CA SER A 58 19.48 3.48 -0.60
C SER A 58 18.16 3.25 -1.32
N LEU A 59 17.30 2.35 -0.82
CA LEU A 59 15.94 2.18 -1.33
C LEU A 59 15.10 3.44 -1.08
N LEU A 60 15.09 3.95 0.17
CA LEU A 60 14.30 5.12 0.54
C LEU A 60 14.72 6.38 -0.22
N ALA A 61 16.00 6.53 -0.55
CA ALA A 61 16.50 7.65 -1.35
C ALA A 61 15.87 7.74 -2.75
N GLN A 62 15.33 6.62 -3.27
CA GLN A 62 14.68 6.57 -4.57
C GLN A 62 13.15 6.78 -4.50
N PHE A 63 12.62 7.06 -3.31
CA PHE A 63 11.18 7.26 -3.11
C PHE A 63 10.72 8.56 -3.74
N LYS A 64 9.58 8.50 -4.43
CA LYS A 64 8.94 9.67 -5.02
C LYS A 64 7.87 10.21 -4.07
N GLY A 65 7.96 11.51 -3.76
CA GLY A 65 6.92 12.22 -3.02
C GLY A 65 5.56 12.11 -3.71
N ASN A 66 4.49 11.97 -2.92
CA ASN A 66 3.11 11.73 -3.34
C ASN A 66 2.84 10.39 -4.05
N VAL A 67 3.87 9.59 -4.32
CA VAL A 67 3.74 8.23 -4.85
C VAL A 67 4.05 7.23 -3.75
N ASP A 68 5.30 7.17 -3.29
CA ASP A 68 5.78 6.20 -2.29
C ASP A 68 5.58 6.70 -0.86
N CYS A 69 5.68 8.01 -0.67
CA CYS A 69 5.52 8.68 0.62
C CYS A 69 4.64 9.92 0.49
N ARG A 70 4.04 10.36 1.61
CA ARG A 70 3.24 11.58 1.68
C ARG A 70 3.51 12.31 2.98
N VAL A 71 3.62 13.63 2.90
CA VAL A 71 3.60 14.52 4.05
C VAL A 71 2.15 14.86 4.39
N ILE A 72 1.74 14.59 5.62
CA ILE A 72 0.42 14.98 6.13
C ILE A 72 0.60 16.27 6.94
N PRO A 73 0.07 17.40 6.46
CA PRO A 73 0.22 18.66 7.16
C PRO A 73 -0.58 18.67 8.46
N SER A 74 0.03 19.15 9.55
CA SER A 74 -0.65 19.30 10.84
C SER A 74 -0.50 20.71 11.38
N LYS A 75 -1.63 21.33 11.74
CA LYS A 75 -1.65 22.70 12.27
C LYS A 75 -1.09 22.83 13.69
N LYS A 76 -0.93 21.74 14.42
CA LYS A 76 -0.61 21.75 15.86
C LYS A 76 0.67 21.00 16.23
N ASN A 77 1.02 19.96 15.47
CA ASN A 77 2.00 18.96 15.90
C ASN A 77 3.03 18.64 14.81
N GLY A 78 3.33 19.60 13.93
CA GLY A 78 4.28 19.39 12.85
C GLY A 78 3.80 18.43 11.76
N ASP A 79 4.44 18.51 10.60
CA ASP A 79 4.06 17.69 9.46
C ASP A 79 4.50 16.24 9.70
N THR A 80 3.64 15.27 9.39
CA THR A 80 3.95 13.84 9.56
C THR A 80 4.37 13.22 8.24
N PHE A 81 5.54 12.59 8.21
CA PHE A 81 5.99 11.85 7.03
C PHE A 81 5.42 10.43 7.05
N THR A 82 4.64 10.06 6.04
CA THR A 82 3.88 8.80 6.02
C THR A 82 4.16 7.96 4.80
N LEU A 83 4.16 6.64 4.99
CA LEU A 83 4.31 5.65 3.93
C LEU A 83 2.97 5.45 3.20
N THR A 84 2.98 5.42 1.86
CA THR A 84 1.79 5.06 1.08
C THR A 84 1.74 3.55 0.82
N LYS A 85 0.63 3.08 0.24
CA LYS A 85 0.54 1.69 -0.23
C LYS A 85 1.61 1.36 -1.28
N ALA A 86 1.83 2.26 -2.24
CA ALA A 86 2.81 2.05 -3.30
C ALA A 86 4.24 1.95 -2.74
N GLY A 87 4.59 2.80 -1.78
CA GLY A 87 5.88 2.72 -1.09
C GLY A 87 6.03 1.43 -0.28
N ALA A 88 4.96 0.99 0.40
CA ALA A 88 4.96 -0.28 1.12
C ALA A 88 5.11 -1.50 0.18
N GLU A 89 4.46 -1.50 -0.98
CA GLU A 89 4.62 -2.54 -2.01
C GLU A 89 6.05 -2.58 -2.56
N ARG A 90 6.65 -1.39 -2.77
CA ARG A 90 8.04 -1.27 -3.21
C ARG A 90 9.02 -1.83 -2.19
N ILE A 91 8.79 -1.58 -0.90
CA ILE A 91 9.58 -2.18 0.20
C ILE A 91 9.42 -3.69 0.23
N CYS A 92 8.18 -4.21 0.17
CA CYS A 92 7.94 -5.66 0.11
C CYS A 92 8.70 -6.30 -1.05
N ARG A 93 8.61 -5.70 -2.24
CA ARG A 93 9.27 -6.23 -3.44
C ARG A 93 10.79 -6.22 -3.32
N PHE A 94 11.36 -5.17 -2.72
CA PHE A 94 12.80 -5.05 -2.49
C PHE A 94 13.32 -6.17 -1.56
N PHE A 95 12.57 -6.50 -0.51
CA PHE A 95 12.93 -7.56 0.43
C PHE A 95 12.44 -8.97 0.02
N GLY A 96 11.79 -9.12 -1.13
CA GLY A 96 11.23 -10.40 -1.55
C GLY A 96 10.12 -10.93 -0.62
N LEU A 97 9.42 -10.02 0.06
CA LEU A 97 8.31 -10.36 0.96
C LEU A 97 7.02 -10.55 0.16
N ASN A 98 6.27 -11.59 0.52
CA ASN A 98 4.89 -11.78 0.09
C ASN A 98 3.96 -11.35 1.22
N TYR A 99 2.72 -11.00 0.90
CA TYR A 99 1.72 -10.64 1.89
C TYR A 99 0.41 -11.39 1.68
N GLN A 100 -0.25 -11.71 2.78
CA GLN A 100 -1.60 -12.26 2.80
C GLN A 100 -2.46 -11.44 3.76
N LEU A 101 -3.71 -11.18 3.37
CA LEU A 101 -4.68 -10.44 4.16
C LEU A 101 -5.74 -11.39 4.70
N PHE A 102 -6.05 -11.23 5.99
CA PHE A 102 -7.07 -11.99 6.69
C PHE A 102 -8.09 -11.01 7.28
N VAL A 103 -9.37 -11.30 7.05
CA VAL A 103 -10.46 -10.58 7.73
C VAL A 103 -10.49 -11.04 9.18
N LEU A 104 -10.47 -10.11 10.13
CA LEU A 104 -10.53 -10.43 11.54
C LEU A 104 -11.97 -10.66 12.00
N PRO A 105 -12.19 -11.57 12.98
CA PRO A 105 -13.52 -11.82 13.56
C PRO A 105 -14.20 -10.59 14.17
N SER A 106 -13.43 -9.55 14.48
CA SER A 106 -13.95 -8.27 15.00
C SER A 106 -14.65 -7.43 13.92
N THR A 107 -14.55 -7.78 12.65
CA THR A 107 -15.30 -7.15 11.55
C THR A 107 -16.81 -7.26 11.81
N LYS A 108 -17.52 -6.13 11.76
CA LYS A 108 -18.95 -6.04 12.09
C LYS A 108 -19.68 -5.20 11.05
N LEU A 109 -20.71 -5.80 10.43
CA LEU A 109 -21.61 -5.14 9.49
C LEU A 109 -23.04 -5.16 10.06
N ASP A 110 -23.47 -4.05 10.63
CA ASP A 110 -24.78 -3.87 11.22
C ASP A 110 -25.56 -2.83 10.41
N PHE A 111 -26.39 -3.33 9.48
CA PHE A 111 -27.19 -2.49 8.60
C PHE A 111 -28.34 -1.79 9.34
N ALA A 112 -28.87 -2.39 10.41
CA ALA A 112 -29.98 -1.82 11.16
C ALA A 112 -29.55 -0.57 11.94
N ASN A 113 -28.37 -0.62 12.56
CA ASN A 113 -27.82 0.49 13.33
C ASN A 113 -26.87 1.37 12.50
N ASN A 114 -26.69 1.07 11.21
CA ASN A 114 -25.73 1.71 10.32
C ASN A 114 -24.31 1.77 10.94
N ILE A 115 -23.80 0.61 11.37
CA ILE A 115 -22.45 0.46 11.92
C ILE A 115 -21.68 -0.50 11.01
N PHE A 116 -20.69 0.03 10.31
CA PHE A 116 -19.82 -0.73 9.44
C PHE A 116 -18.38 -0.60 9.92
N TYR A 117 -17.80 -1.73 10.32
CA TYR A 117 -16.44 -1.82 10.85
C TYR A 117 -15.72 -2.99 10.17
N TYR A 118 -14.61 -2.70 9.49
CA TYR A 118 -13.70 -3.70 8.95
C TYR A 118 -12.41 -3.73 9.76
N ALA A 119 -11.90 -4.92 10.03
CA ALA A 119 -10.59 -5.13 10.61
C ALA A 119 -9.87 -6.25 9.87
N HIS A 120 -8.59 -6.02 9.56
CA HIS A 120 -7.75 -6.94 8.84
C HIS A 120 -6.42 -7.14 9.55
N GLU A 121 -5.90 -8.35 9.45
CA GLU A 121 -4.52 -8.69 9.70
C GLU A 121 -3.82 -8.89 8.35
N CYS A 122 -2.62 -8.35 8.22
CA CYS A 122 -1.72 -8.64 7.12
C CYS A 122 -0.53 -9.42 7.65
N GLN A 123 -0.27 -10.59 7.08
CA GLN A 123 0.92 -11.39 7.38
C GLN A 123 1.90 -11.28 6.22
N LEU A 124 3.16 -11.00 6.56
CA LEU A 124 4.27 -11.00 5.62
C LEU A 124 5.03 -12.31 5.71
N SER A 125 5.36 -12.89 4.56
CA SER A 125 6.13 -14.13 4.47
C SER A 125 7.34 -13.99 3.56
N TYR A 126 8.43 -14.66 3.95
CA TYR A 126 9.65 -14.80 3.18
C TYR A 126 9.90 -16.29 2.95
N GLN A 127 10.01 -16.71 1.69
CA GLN A 127 10.23 -18.12 1.31
C GLN A 127 9.28 -19.09 2.03
N GLY A 128 8.00 -18.72 2.13
CA GLY A 128 6.96 -19.53 2.76
C GLY A 128 6.91 -19.49 4.30
N LYS A 129 7.81 -18.76 4.96
CA LYS A 129 7.80 -18.56 6.42
C LYS A 129 7.24 -17.19 6.76
N VAL A 130 6.30 -17.12 7.71
CA VAL A 130 5.80 -15.84 8.23
C VAL A 130 6.90 -15.14 9.01
N VAL A 131 7.20 -13.90 8.63
CA VAL A 131 8.28 -13.07 9.22
C VAL A 131 7.76 -11.86 9.99
N GLY A 132 6.49 -11.51 9.81
CA GLY A 132 5.86 -10.45 10.57
C GLY A 132 4.40 -10.26 10.22
N ASN A 133 3.71 -9.47 11.02
CA ASN A 133 2.30 -9.18 10.86
C ASN A 133 1.99 -7.72 11.20
N GLY A 134 0.83 -7.26 10.76
CA GLY A 134 0.33 -5.93 11.06
C GLY A 134 -1.19 -5.88 10.97
N PHE A 135 -1.77 -4.91 11.66
CA PHE A 135 -3.21 -4.83 11.84
C PHE A 135 -3.73 -3.48 11.35
N GLY A 136 -4.95 -3.47 10.81
CA GLY A 136 -5.57 -2.25 10.33
C GLY A 136 -7.07 -2.37 10.33
N ASN A 137 -7.74 -1.33 10.79
CA ASN A 137 -9.20 -1.25 10.83
C ASN A 137 -9.71 0.02 10.16
N CYS A 138 -11.00 0.02 9.81
CA CYS A 138 -11.68 1.20 9.30
C CYS A 138 -13.18 1.12 9.59
N ASN A 139 -13.80 2.24 9.92
CA ASN A 139 -15.24 2.28 10.21
C ASN A 139 -15.95 3.53 9.67
N ASN A 140 -17.26 3.43 9.46
CA ASN A 140 -18.08 4.52 8.93
C ASN A 140 -18.24 5.71 9.89
N ARG A 141 -17.88 5.59 11.17
CA ARG A 141 -17.93 6.68 12.16
C ARG A 141 -16.63 7.50 12.24
N GLU A 142 -15.60 7.18 11.46
CA GLU A 142 -14.44 8.07 11.32
C GLU A 142 -14.85 9.43 10.75
N THR A 143 -14.20 10.52 11.16
CA THR A 143 -14.51 11.89 10.73
C THR A 143 -14.62 12.04 9.20
N LYS A 144 -13.81 11.26 8.46
CA LYS A 144 -13.80 11.24 7.00
C LYS A 144 -15.07 10.64 6.38
N TYR A 145 -15.71 9.71 7.07
CA TYR A 145 -16.80 8.86 6.57
C TYR A 145 -18.14 9.13 7.25
N ASN A 146 -18.15 9.88 8.36
CA ASN A 146 -19.34 10.16 9.18
C ASN A 146 -20.49 10.86 8.42
N LYS A 147 -20.25 11.44 7.24
CA LYS A 147 -21.31 12.05 6.40
C LYS A 147 -21.88 11.09 5.36
N SER A 148 -21.30 9.91 5.20
CA SER A 148 -21.68 8.93 4.20
C SER A 148 -22.45 7.80 4.86
N TYR A 149 -23.78 7.89 4.80
CA TYR A 149 -24.70 6.92 5.40
C TYR A 149 -25.12 5.80 4.42
N SER A 150 -24.62 5.83 3.18
CA SER A 150 -24.94 4.79 2.19
C SER A 150 -24.10 3.53 2.41
N PRO A 151 -24.68 2.32 2.28
CA PRO A 151 -23.95 1.06 2.16
C PRO A 151 -22.87 1.04 1.07
N ASP A 152 -22.92 1.95 0.10
CA ASP A 152 -21.87 2.10 -0.93
C ASP A 152 -20.47 2.36 -0.34
N ILE A 153 -20.39 2.83 0.91
CA ILE A 153 -19.11 3.06 1.58
C ILE A 153 -18.38 1.78 1.99
N LEU A 154 -19.06 0.62 2.02
CA LEU A 154 -18.49 -0.63 2.52
C LEU A 154 -17.16 -1.00 1.86
N ASN A 155 -17.09 -0.93 0.53
CA ASN A 155 -15.87 -1.21 -0.23
C ASN A 155 -14.74 -0.21 0.09
N THR A 156 -15.10 1.03 0.39
CA THR A 156 -14.11 2.04 0.78
C THR A 156 -13.51 1.72 2.15
N LEU A 157 -14.34 1.31 3.12
CA LEU A 157 -13.87 0.93 4.45
C LEU A 157 -13.02 -0.34 4.41
N ASP A 158 -13.46 -1.34 3.65
CA ASP A 158 -12.74 -2.60 3.45
C ASP A 158 -11.34 -2.35 2.87
N LYS A 159 -11.27 -1.68 1.70
CA LYS A 159 -9.99 -1.31 1.07
C LYS A 159 -9.09 -0.45 1.95
N MET A 160 -9.68 0.43 2.76
CA MET A 160 -8.91 1.26 3.70
C MET A 160 -8.35 0.45 4.87
N SER A 161 -9.12 -0.48 5.42
CA SER A 161 -8.67 -1.39 6.48
C SER A 161 -7.54 -2.29 5.97
N GLN A 162 -7.68 -2.90 4.80
CA GLN A 162 -6.63 -3.71 4.16
C GLN A 162 -5.35 -2.91 3.93
N LYS A 163 -5.46 -1.69 3.39
CA LYS A 163 -4.31 -0.80 3.19
C LYS A 163 -3.59 -0.47 4.49
N ARG A 164 -4.34 -0.16 5.56
CA ARG A 164 -3.77 0.13 6.88
C ARG A 164 -3.04 -1.08 7.46
N ALA A 165 -3.64 -2.28 7.34
CA ALA A 165 -3.04 -3.52 7.81
C ALA A 165 -1.73 -3.83 7.06
N PHE A 166 -1.74 -3.69 5.74
CA PHE A 166 -0.56 -3.92 4.91
C PHE A 166 0.58 -2.95 5.23
N ILE A 167 0.31 -1.64 5.29
CA ILE A 167 1.32 -0.64 5.64
C ILE A 167 1.88 -0.91 7.04
N SER A 168 1.03 -1.23 8.01
CA SER A 168 1.45 -1.58 9.38
C SER A 168 2.39 -2.78 9.39
N ALA A 169 2.06 -3.85 8.65
CA ALA A 169 2.88 -5.06 8.61
C ALA A 169 4.26 -4.80 8.02
N VAL A 170 4.33 -3.99 6.97
CA VAL A 170 5.60 -3.58 6.35
C VAL A 170 6.45 -2.78 7.33
N LEU A 171 5.87 -1.76 7.97
CA LEU A 171 6.61 -0.91 8.90
C LEU A 171 7.17 -1.70 10.09
N PHE A 172 6.41 -2.64 10.64
CA PHE A 172 6.85 -3.49 11.76
C PHE A 172 7.92 -4.49 11.35
N THR A 173 7.76 -5.12 10.19
CA THR A 173 8.68 -6.18 9.74
C THR A 173 10.02 -5.62 9.26
N THR A 174 10.02 -4.46 8.59
CA THR A 174 11.24 -3.89 8.00
C THR A 174 11.91 -2.82 8.86
N GLY A 175 11.36 -2.52 10.04
CA GLY A 175 11.84 -1.41 10.89
C GLY A 175 11.59 -0.04 10.26
N GLY A 176 10.56 0.07 9.41
CA GLY A 176 10.20 1.31 8.72
C GLY A 176 9.68 2.41 9.64
N SER A 177 9.17 2.08 10.83
CA SER A 177 8.63 3.04 11.80
C SER A 177 9.63 4.10 12.30
N ARG A 178 10.93 3.86 12.10
CA ARG A 178 11.97 4.86 12.35
C ARG A 178 11.90 6.04 11.39
N PHE A 179 11.46 5.81 10.15
CA PHE A 179 11.44 6.83 9.09
C PHE A 179 10.02 7.37 8.87
N PHE A 180 9.01 6.53 9.06
CA PHE A 180 7.61 6.88 8.77
C PHE A 180 6.78 6.95 10.05
N GLY A 181 5.85 7.89 10.10
CA GLY A 181 4.99 8.15 11.25
C GLY A 181 5.62 9.09 12.29
N GLN A 182 6.87 9.51 12.08
CA GLN A 182 7.53 10.55 12.87
C GLN A 182 7.21 11.93 12.31
N LYS A 183 7.38 12.95 13.15
CA LYS A 183 7.29 14.34 12.71
C LYS A 183 8.52 14.72 11.90
N VAL A 184 8.34 15.53 10.87
CA VAL A 184 9.44 15.98 10.01
C VAL A 184 10.49 16.76 10.82
N GLU A 185 10.08 17.55 11.82
CA GLU A 185 11.02 18.23 12.72
C GLU A 185 11.87 17.27 13.59
N GLU A 186 11.36 16.08 13.92
CA GLU A 186 12.04 15.09 14.76
C GLU A 186 13.01 14.21 13.95
N LEU A 187 12.86 14.18 12.62
CA LEU A 187 13.74 13.42 11.72
C LEU A 187 15.05 14.14 11.40
N ASN A 188 15.13 15.45 11.69
CA ASN A 188 16.29 16.31 11.37
C ASN A 188 17.23 16.53 12.57
N VAL A 189 17.14 15.71 13.63
CA VAL A 189 17.99 15.77 14.83
C VAL A 189 18.98 14.61 14.84
#